data_AF-A0A2M7KHD1-F1
#
_entry.id   AF-A0A2M7KHD1-F1
#
_cell.length_a   1.000
_cell.length_b   1.000
_cell.length_c   1.000
_cell.angle_alpha   90.00
_cell.angle_beta   90.00
_cell.angle_gamma   90.00
#
_symmetry.space_group_name_H-M   'P 1'
#
loop_
_entity.id
_entity.type
_entity.pdbx_description
1 polymer ?
#
loop_
_entity_poly.entity_id
_entity_poly.type
_entity_poly.pdbx_seq_one_letter_code
_entity_poly.pdbx_strand_id
1 'polypeptide(L)'
;MAERDDRLREVLEGYAKFLQDNNLALAKHQPYLVRWVGEFLVFAREHPAYTFEQTLDLFLPGAGGRVGTKRWQLQQASDAIRIYRYQYRSAEAGHGDSANGQTFVDDTARLERLSEVIRLRGKRP
;
A
#
# COMPACT_ATOMS: atom_id res chain seq x y z
N MET A 1 -1.45 -15.42 -16.91
CA MET A 1 -0.48 -14.82 -15.97
C MET A 1 -0.04 -13.46 -16.48
N ALA A 2 0.45 -13.36 -17.73
CA ALA A 2 0.82 -12.10 -18.41
C ALA A 2 -0.10 -10.90 -18.14
N GLU A 3 -1.40 -10.98 -18.45
CA GLU A 3 -2.35 -9.85 -18.28
C GLU A 3 -2.35 -9.22 -16.86
N ARG A 4 -2.06 -10.02 -15.83
CA ARG A 4 -2.03 -9.54 -14.43
C ARG A 4 -0.70 -8.85 -14.09
N ASP A 5 0.38 -9.33 -14.68
CA ASP A 5 1.70 -8.70 -14.59
C ASP A 5 1.72 -7.40 -15.42
N ASP A 6 1.06 -7.38 -16.58
CA ASP A 6 0.86 -6.19 -17.40
C ASP A 6 0.07 -5.11 -16.64
N ARG A 7 -1.04 -5.48 -15.97
CA ARG A 7 -1.82 -4.54 -15.15
C ARG A 7 -1.04 -4.02 -13.94
N LEU A 8 -0.25 -4.87 -13.27
CA LEU A 8 0.62 -4.43 -12.19
C LEU A 8 1.65 -3.42 -12.71
N ARG A 9 2.25 -3.71 -13.87
CA ARG A 9 3.23 -2.83 -14.50
C ARG A 9 2.63 -1.48 -14.87
N GLU A 10 1.44 -1.46 -15.48
CA GLU A 10 0.72 -0.23 -15.82
C GLU A 10 0.46 0.65 -14.58
N VAL A 11 -0.01 0.04 -13.48
CA VAL A 11 -0.24 0.76 -12.21
C VAL A 11 1.07 1.33 -11.64
N LEU A 12 2.17 0.57 -11.73
CA LEU A 12 3.47 1.02 -11.24
C LEU A 12 4.06 2.14 -12.11
N GLU A 13 3.86 2.09 -13.43
CA GLU A 13 4.26 3.15 -14.36
C GLU A 13 3.46 4.44 -14.10
N GLY A 14 2.14 4.33 -13.91
CA GLY A 14 1.29 5.47 -13.54
C GLY A 14 1.67 6.07 -12.18
N TYR A 15 1.96 5.23 -11.19
CA TYR A 15 2.44 5.69 -9.88
C TYR A 15 3.81 6.39 -9.97
N ALA A 16 4.75 5.86 -10.77
CA ALA A 16 6.05 6.48 -11.00
C ALA A 16 5.89 7.88 -11.62
N LYS A 17 5.03 8.00 -12.63
CA LYS A 17 4.70 9.27 -13.27
C LYS A 17 4.07 10.26 -12.28
N PHE A 18 3.13 9.80 -11.45
CA PHE A 18 2.52 10.62 -10.41
C PHE A 18 3.54 11.18 -9.41
N LEU A 19 4.51 10.36 -8.98
CA LEU A 19 5.59 10.80 -8.10
C LEU A 19 6.46 11.89 -8.75
N GLN A 20 6.67 11.79 -10.06
CA GLN A 20 7.44 12.76 -10.84
C GLN A 20 6.67 14.07 -11.03
N ASP A 21 5.43 14.02 -11.50
CA ASP A 21 4.59 15.19 -11.76
C ASP A 21 4.32 16.01 -10.49
N ASN A 22 4.17 15.34 -9.33
CA ASN A 22 3.90 16.01 -8.05
C ASN A 22 5.17 16.29 -7.22
N ASN A 23 6.36 15.97 -7.76
CA ASN A 23 7.65 16.14 -7.08
C ASN A 23 7.68 15.54 -5.65
N LEU A 24 6.94 14.45 -5.45
CA LEU A 24 6.79 13.78 -4.14
C LEU A 24 8.04 12.97 -3.76
N ALA A 25 8.91 12.72 -4.73
CA ALA A 25 10.15 12.01 -4.51
C ALA A 25 11.24 12.51 -5.45
N LEU A 26 12.46 12.59 -4.93
CA LEU A 26 13.67 12.75 -5.73
C LEU A 26 13.73 11.64 -6.79
N ALA A 27 14.10 11.98 -8.03
CA ALA A 27 14.22 11.02 -9.14
C ALA A 27 15.06 9.79 -8.78
N LYS A 28 16.12 9.97 -7.98
CA LYS A 28 16.97 8.88 -7.46
C LYS A 28 16.27 7.92 -6.49
N HIS A 29 15.18 8.34 -5.85
CA HIS A 29 14.42 7.55 -4.88
C HIS A 29 13.17 6.90 -5.47
N GLN A 30 12.64 7.44 -6.58
CA GLN A 30 11.48 6.91 -7.29
C GLN A 30 11.53 5.40 -7.55
N PRO A 31 12.62 4.80 -8.11
CA PRO A 31 12.62 3.37 -8.38
C PRO A 31 12.48 2.51 -7.12
N TYR A 32 12.95 2.99 -5.98
CA TYR A 32 12.81 2.30 -4.70
C TYR A 32 11.38 2.38 -4.15
N LEU A 33 10.72 3.53 -4.29
CA LEU A 33 9.32 3.72 -3.89
C LEU A 33 8.39 2.85 -4.74
N VAL A 34 8.59 2.85 -6.06
CA VAL A 34 7.85 2.01 -7.00
C VAL A 34 8.03 0.53 -6.67
N ARG A 35 9.26 0.11 -6.35
CA ARG A 35 9.55 -1.26 -5.92
C ARG A 35 8.77 -1.64 -4.65
N TRP A 36 8.74 -0.77 -3.64
CA TRP A 36 8.00 -1.04 -2.40
C TRP A 36 6.50 -1.23 -2.65
N VAL A 37 5.90 -0.39 -3.48
CA VAL A 37 4.49 -0.51 -3.87
C VAL A 37 4.26 -1.82 -4.65
N GLY A 38 5.16 -2.18 -5.57
CA GLY A 38 5.09 -3.45 -6.30
C GLY A 38 5.12 -4.67 -5.39
N GLU A 39 6.10 -4.75 -4.48
CA GLU A 39 6.21 -5.87 -3.52
C GLU A 39 4.99 -5.91 -2.58
N PHE A 40 4.47 -4.77 -2.14
CA PHE A 40 3.26 -4.69 -1.34
C PHE A 40 2.02 -5.18 -2.09
N LEU A 41 1.83 -4.78 -3.36
CA LEU A 41 0.68 -5.20 -4.16
C LEU A 41 0.69 -6.70 -4.44
N VAL A 42 1.86 -7.30 -4.64
CA VAL A 42 2.00 -8.76 -4.74
C VAL A 42 1.60 -9.42 -3.42
N PHE A 43 2.13 -8.93 -2.29
CA PHE A 43 1.82 -9.46 -0.97
C PHE A 43 0.31 -9.34 -0.62
N ALA A 44 -0.29 -8.18 -0.89
CA ALA A 44 -1.72 -7.93 -0.66
C ALA A 44 -2.62 -8.90 -1.43
N ARG A 45 -2.18 -9.34 -2.63
CA ARG A 45 -2.92 -10.32 -3.43
C ARG A 45 -2.90 -11.72 -2.82
N GLU A 46 -1.85 -12.09 -2.11
CA GLU A 46 -1.78 -13.35 -1.38
C GLU A 46 -2.62 -13.32 -0.09
N HIS A 47 -3.00 -12.12 0.33
CA HIS A 47 -3.76 -11.87 1.56
C HIS A 47 -5.05 -11.05 1.35
N PRO A 48 -5.98 -11.49 0.47
CA PRO A 48 -7.18 -10.71 0.13
C PRO A 48 -8.18 -10.56 1.29
N ALA A 49 -8.01 -11.32 2.37
CA ALA A 49 -8.86 -11.28 3.55
C ALA A 49 -8.54 -10.11 4.49
N TYR A 50 -7.37 -9.48 4.34
CA TYR A 50 -6.95 -8.37 5.20
C TYR A 50 -7.27 -7.03 4.57
N THR A 51 -7.54 -6.05 5.44
CA THR A 51 -7.67 -4.67 5.02
C THR A 51 -6.32 -4.10 4.59
N PHE A 52 -6.29 -2.92 3.96
CA PHE A 52 -5.06 -2.30 3.51
C PHE A 52 -4.08 -2.03 4.67
N GLU A 53 -4.55 -1.40 5.75
CA GLU A 53 -3.67 -1.10 6.89
C GLU A 53 -3.22 -2.38 7.60
N GLN A 54 -4.07 -3.42 7.67
CA GLN A 54 -3.69 -4.72 8.21
C GLN A 54 -2.63 -5.42 7.35
N THR A 55 -2.78 -5.36 6.02
CA THR A 55 -1.80 -5.90 5.08
C THR A 55 -0.48 -5.14 5.19
N LEU A 56 -0.53 -3.83 5.40
CA LEU A 56 0.66 -2.99 5.61
C LEU A 56 1.38 -3.35 6.91
N ASP A 57 0.63 -3.53 8.00
CA ASP A 57 1.17 -3.94 9.31
C ASP A 57 1.80 -5.35 9.26
N LEU A 58 1.29 -6.25 8.42
CA LEU A 58 1.89 -7.57 8.16
C LEU A 58 3.09 -7.51 7.21
N PHE A 59 3.04 -6.62 6.21
CA PHE A 59 4.08 -6.48 5.19
C PHE A 59 5.36 -5.88 5.76
N LEU A 60 5.27 -4.83 6.60
CA LEU A 60 6.45 -4.10 7.09
C LEU A 60 7.40 -4.97 7.95
N PRO A 61 6.94 -5.82 8.87
CA PRO A 61 7.79 -6.77 9.58
C PRO A 61 8.39 -7.82 8.65
N GLY A 62 7.64 -8.31 7.66
CA GLY A 62 8.14 -9.26 6.66
C GLY A 62 9.22 -8.65 5.75
N ALA A 63 9.06 -7.39 5.37
CA ALA A 63 10.07 -6.60 4.66
C ALA A 63 11.29 -6.32 5.54
N GLY A 64 11.07 -6.05 6.84
CA GLY A 64 12.11 -5.79 7.84
C GLY A 64 12.91 -7.01 8.28
N GLY A 65 12.35 -8.21 8.10
CA GLY A 65 13.02 -9.49 8.34
C GLY A 65 14.12 -9.82 7.33
N ARG A 66 14.24 -9.07 6.22
CA ARG A 66 15.36 -9.21 5.29
C ARG A 66 16.62 -8.67 5.96
N VAL A 67 17.66 -9.53 6.09
CA VAL A 67 18.96 -9.19 6.67
C VAL A 67 19.46 -7.85 6.11
N GLY A 68 19.64 -6.87 7.00
CA GLY A 68 20.18 -5.54 6.64
C GLY A 68 19.16 -4.43 6.39
N THR A 69 17.85 -4.68 6.55
CA THR A 69 16.83 -3.64 6.37
C THR A 69 16.87 -2.60 7.51
N LYS A 70 17.24 -1.36 7.17
CA LYS A 70 17.36 -0.26 8.13
C LYS A 70 15.98 0.33 8.45
N ARG A 71 15.80 0.90 9.65
CA ARG A 71 14.53 1.55 10.07
C ARG A 71 14.02 2.57 9.06
N TRP A 72 14.91 3.36 8.44
CA TRP A 72 14.51 4.35 7.43
C TRP A 72 13.99 3.72 6.12
N GLN A 73 14.41 2.49 5.77
CA GLN A 73 13.88 1.78 4.61
C GLN A 73 12.47 1.29 4.87
N LEU A 74 12.16 0.86 6.09
CA LEU A 74 10.78 0.54 6.52
C LEU A 74 9.90 1.79 6.53
N GLN A 75 10.44 2.91 7.00
CA GLN A 75 9.73 4.19 6.93
C GLN A 75 9.46 4.59 5.48
N GLN A 76 10.45 4.44 4.59
CA GLN A 76 10.30 4.71 3.16
C GLN A 76 9.24 3.80 2.51
N ALA A 77 9.22 2.52 2.87
CA ALA A 77 8.22 1.58 2.36
C ALA A 77 6.81 1.98 2.81
N SER A 78 6.64 2.26 4.11
CA SER A 78 5.37 2.70 4.69
C SER A 78 4.86 3.98 4.02
N ASP A 79 5.73 4.96 3.82
CA ASP A 79 5.40 6.23 3.17
C ASP A 79 5.00 6.04 1.70
N ALA A 80 5.76 5.26 0.93
CA ALA A 80 5.44 4.94 -0.47
C ALA A 80 4.04 4.32 -0.62
N ILE A 81 3.75 3.32 0.22
CA ILE A 81 2.51 2.55 0.17
C ILE A 81 1.31 3.43 0.53
N ARG A 82 1.47 4.34 1.50
CA ARG A 82 0.44 5.33 1.86
C ARG A 82 0.22 6.38 0.78
N ILE A 83 1.28 6.92 0.17
CA ILE A 83 1.16 7.84 -0.98
C ILE A 83 0.38 7.16 -2.11
N TYR A 84 0.70 5.91 -2.41
CA TYR A 84 -0.03 5.12 -3.41
C TYR A 84 -1.53 5.02 -3.08
N ARG A 85 -1.87 4.62 -1.85
CA ARG A 85 -3.27 4.34 -1.49
C ARG A 85 -4.14 5.58 -1.36
N TYR A 86 -3.60 6.65 -0.78
CA TYR A 86 -4.37 7.82 -0.40
C TYR A 86 -4.27 8.97 -1.39
N GLN A 87 -3.14 9.10 -2.11
CA GLN A 87 -2.94 10.20 -3.05
C GLN A 87 -3.13 9.70 -4.48
N TYR A 88 -2.36 8.70 -4.92
CA TYR A 88 -2.41 8.22 -6.29
C TYR A 88 -3.77 7.58 -6.65
N ARG A 89 -4.24 6.62 -5.85
CA ARG A 89 -5.53 5.95 -6.12
C ARG A 89 -6.74 6.88 -5.99
N SER A 90 -6.67 7.89 -5.13
CA SER A 90 -7.70 8.92 -5.02
C SER A 90 -7.69 9.87 -6.22
N ALA A 91 -6.50 10.21 -6.73
CA ALA A 91 -6.35 11.02 -7.94
C ALA A 91 -6.79 10.26 -9.21
N GLU A 92 -6.51 8.96 -9.31
CA GLU A 92 -7.02 8.11 -10.41
C GLU A 92 -8.55 7.97 -10.37
N ALA A 93 -9.13 7.75 -9.18
CA ALA A 93 -10.58 7.63 -9.02
C ALA A 93 -11.35 8.91 -9.40
N GLY A 94 -10.68 10.06 -9.39
CA GLY A 94 -11.26 11.35 -9.80
C GLY A 94 -11.20 11.62 -11.31
N HIS A 95 -10.45 10.83 -12.10
CA HIS A 95 -10.18 11.13 -13.51
C HIS A 95 -10.89 10.22 -14.53
N GLY A 96 -11.49 9.10 -14.12
CA GLY A 96 -12.21 8.26 -15.09
C GLY A 96 -12.82 7.00 -14.51
N ASP A 97 -14.13 6.89 -14.71
CA ASP A 97 -14.93 5.67 -14.72
C ASP A 97 -14.83 4.73 -13.50
N SER A 98 -15.89 4.79 -12.70
CA SER A 98 -16.27 3.82 -11.68
C SER A 98 -16.46 2.42 -12.29
N ALA A 99 -15.39 1.69 -12.56
CA ALA A 99 -15.48 0.29 -13.01
C ALA A 99 -14.33 -0.60 -12.52
N ASN A 100 -13.75 -0.34 -11.34
CA ASN A 100 -13.12 -1.39 -10.51
C ASN A 100 -12.81 -0.97 -9.06
N GLY A 101 -13.60 -0.06 -8.49
CA GLY A 101 -13.40 0.48 -7.14
C GLY A 101 -13.89 -0.42 -5.99
N GLN A 102 -14.48 -1.57 -6.28
CA GLN A 102 -15.06 -2.47 -5.28
C GLN A 102 -14.08 -3.57 -4.85
N THR A 103 -13.11 -3.25 -4.00
CA THR A 103 -12.57 -4.27 -3.07
C THR A 103 -12.02 -3.69 -1.76
N PHE A 104 -11.70 -2.39 -1.70
CA PHE A 104 -11.01 -1.83 -0.52
C PHE A 104 -11.70 -0.61 0.10
N VAL A 105 -13.00 -0.44 -0.13
CA VAL A 105 -13.80 0.60 0.53
C VAL A 105 -14.48 -0.02 1.75
N ASP A 106 -13.78 0.02 2.88
CA ASP A 106 -14.29 0.39 4.23
C ASP A 106 -13.16 0.18 5.28
N ASP A 107 -11.91 0.56 4.96
CA ASP A 107 -10.77 0.33 5.87
C ASP A 107 -10.92 1.16 7.16
N THR A 108 -11.32 2.43 7.05
CA THR A 108 -11.42 3.33 8.21
C THR A 108 -12.43 2.82 9.24
N ALA A 109 -13.65 2.46 8.83
CA ALA A 109 -14.67 1.97 9.76
C ALA A 109 -14.42 0.52 10.23
N ARG A 110 -13.73 -0.33 9.45
CA ARG A 110 -13.25 -1.64 9.94
C ARG A 110 -12.07 -1.54 10.90
N LEU A 111 -11.16 -0.59 10.72
CA LEU A 111 -10.02 -0.36 11.63
C LEU A 111 -10.47 0.17 12.98
N GLU A 112 -11.53 0.99 13.02
CA GLU A 112 -12.16 1.38 14.28
C GLU A 112 -12.75 0.17 15.01
N ARG A 113 -13.43 -0.74 14.30
CA ARG A 113 -13.91 -2.01 14.89
C ARG A 113 -12.78 -2.93 15.36
N LEU A 114 -11.67 -3.01 14.64
CA LEU A 114 -10.53 -3.85 15.03
C LEU A 114 -9.76 -3.26 16.21
N SER A 115 -9.58 -1.94 16.26
CA SER A 115 -9.06 -1.24 17.44
C SER A 115 -9.97 -1.43 18.66
N GLU A 116 -11.29 -1.44 18.45
CA GLU A 116 -12.27 -1.75 19.50
C GLU A 116 -12.10 -3.18 20.02
N VAL A 117 -11.92 -4.18 19.15
CA VAL A 117 -11.70 -5.58 19.54
C VAL A 117 -10.37 -5.79 20.29
N ILE A 118 -9.28 -5.14 19.87
CA ILE A 118 -7.99 -5.19 20.58
C ILE A 118 -8.11 -4.53 21.96
N ARG A 119 -8.84 -3.41 22.06
CA ARG A 119 -9.10 -2.71 23.32
C ARG A 119 -9.99 -3.49 24.27
N LEU A 120 -10.95 -4.26 23.76
CA LEU A 120 -11.80 -5.16 24.55
C LEU A 120 -11.04 -6.41 25.05
N ARG A 121 -10.03 -6.89 24.31
CA ARG A 121 -9.18 -8.02 24.71
C ARG A 121 -8.08 -7.66 25.72
N GLY A 122 -7.74 -6.38 25.86
CA GLY A 122 -6.76 -5.89 26.85
C GLY A 122 -7.32 -5.58 28.24
N LYS A 123 -8.63 -5.75 28.45
CA LYS A 123 -9.32 -5.45 29.71
C LYS A 123 -9.99 -6.71 30.25
N ARG A 124 -9.19 -7.68 30.69
CA ARG A 124 -9.66 -8.69 31.64
C ARG A 124 -9.41 -8.18 33.07
N PRO A 125 -10.37 -8.38 34.00
CA PRO A 125 -10.29 -7.93 35.39
C PRO A 125 -9.17 -8.60 36.17
#